data_AF-A0A5J5K7N7-F1
#
_entry.id   AF-A0A5J5K7N7-F1
#
_cell.length_a   1.000
_cell.length_b   1.000
_cell.length_c   1.000
_cell.angle_alpha   90.00
_cell.angle_beta   90.00
_cell.angle_gamma   90.00
#
_symmetry.space_group_name_H-M   'P 1'
#
loop_
_entity.id
_entity.type
_entity.pdbx_description
1 polymer ?
#
loop_
_entity_poly.entity_id
_entity_poly.type
_entity_poly.pdbx_seq_one_letter_code
_entity_poly.pdbx_strand_id
1 'polypeptide(L)'
;MTGGYAAALVVAAGLAPASDDVGLLWRLSLFTCADEDATATWPIVTVLVLAGGLWAWALWQSLGGLPFPKPFSDDRETRSLQWALYAAVAFWAFYAVMPIWPWWAVVLDALLMSAVMVLFHPVLRRVLRHADLALGAGLLAQLCVAVTEVADALDWPQGWRTALDDNLTGLGTLVWCGLALVAQRRDGRWGRTTVWYGVASQLAPFVLLILGQPLMGAGDLYDVYDEATSAADALFVIWLARSAHELAGTHGCPAPYALPAGGRAAVTSAARLTACVVLLLPPLANYHAAWIGSHVSLYRSSHDLSGAVTGVSPALWQGLDLFVGLGGLAVPVLVALHRRGAFWPAMGALLLTAFAGPAIMALTGGHDLGLPGGWVLTRPDDLYGMITTFSRPTVSPLWVTAACLVSAALLWWSRASGRLPGKG
;
A
#
# COMPACT_ATOMS: atom_id res chain seq x y z
N MET A 1 -29.70 6.57 -1.10
CA MET A 1 -28.36 6.49 -0.50
C MET A 1 -27.38 7.36 -1.27
N THR A 2 -26.82 6.94 -2.42
CA THR A 2 -25.83 7.73 -3.20
C THR A 2 -26.26 9.16 -3.50
N GLY A 3 -27.47 9.37 -4.04
CA GLY A 3 -27.96 10.71 -4.34
C GLY A 3 -28.12 11.61 -3.11
N GLY A 4 -28.43 11.01 -1.95
CA GLY A 4 -28.50 11.73 -0.68
C GLY A 4 -27.11 12.13 -0.17
N TYR A 5 -26.14 11.23 -0.26
CA TYR A 5 -24.75 11.52 0.10
C TYR A 5 -24.14 12.60 -0.82
N ALA A 6 -24.35 12.51 -2.14
CA ALA A 6 -23.88 13.53 -3.08
C ALA A 6 -24.54 14.90 -2.83
N ALA A 7 -25.84 14.93 -2.52
CA ALA A 7 -26.52 16.17 -2.16
C ALA A 7 -25.97 16.76 -0.86
N ALA A 8 -25.75 15.93 0.17
CA ALA A 8 -25.14 16.37 1.43
C ALA A 8 -23.73 16.95 1.21
N LEU A 9 -22.92 16.31 0.35
CA LEU A 9 -21.59 16.80 -0.02
C LEU A 9 -21.64 18.17 -0.71
N VAL A 10 -22.56 18.35 -1.67
CA VAL A 10 -22.74 19.64 -2.37
C VAL A 10 -23.20 20.74 -1.41
N VAL A 11 -24.13 20.42 -0.49
CA VAL A 11 -24.59 21.36 0.53
C VAL A 11 -23.46 21.73 1.48
N ALA A 12 -22.68 20.76 1.98
CA ALA A 12 -21.54 21.01 2.86
C ALA A 12 -20.46 21.86 2.17
N ALA A 13 -20.18 21.61 0.89
CA ALA A 13 -19.23 22.39 0.09
C ALA A 13 -19.67 23.85 -0.11
N GLY A 14 -20.98 24.09 -0.25
CA GLY A 14 -21.52 25.44 -0.36
C GLY A 14 -21.56 26.20 0.97
N LEU A 15 -21.77 25.49 2.09
CA LEU A 15 -21.80 26.07 3.43
C LEU A 15 -20.40 26.41 3.94
N ALA A 16 -19.39 25.56 3.68
CA ALA A 16 -18.04 25.73 4.19
C ALA A 16 -17.45 27.16 4.01
N PRO A 17 -17.45 27.78 2.82
CA PRO A 17 -16.94 29.15 2.65
C PRO A 17 -17.84 30.22 3.26
N ALA A 18 -19.12 29.92 3.51
CA ALA A 18 -20.07 30.87 4.10
C ALA A 18 -20.00 30.89 5.63
N SER A 19 -19.67 29.75 6.26
CA SER A 19 -19.55 29.60 7.72
C SER A 19 -18.11 29.62 8.23
N ASP A 20 -17.11 29.58 7.33
CA ASP A 20 -15.69 29.36 7.65
C ASP A 20 -15.46 28.08 8.48
N ASP A 21 -16.32 27.07 8.27
CA ASP A 21 -16.31 25.79 8.99
C ASP A 21 -16.32 24.64 7.99
N VAL A 22 -15.20 23.91 7.91
CA VAL A 22 -15.05 22.73 7.05
C VAL A 22 -15.50 21.43 7.72
N GLY A 23 -15.88 21.45 8.99
CA GLY A 23 -16.12 20.26 9.80
C GLY A 23 -17.13 19.28 9.21
N LEU A 24 -18.23 19.78 8.65
CA LEU A 24 -19.22 18.92 7.97
C LEU A 24 -18.66 18.31 6.69
N LEU A 25 -17.97 19.12 5.88
CA LEU A 25 -17.39 18.66 4.61
C LEU A 25 -16.25 17.65 4.86
N TRP A 26 -15.43 17.90 5.87
CA TRP A 26 -14.35 17.02 6.33
C TRP A 26 -14.90 15.68 6.76
N ARG A 27 -15.88 15.66 7.66
CA ARG A 27 -16.54 14.44 8.13
C ARG A 27 -17.16 13.63 7.00
N LEU A 28 -17.80 14.30 6.04
CA LEU A 28 -18.39 13.60 4.90
C LEU A 28 -17.33 13.01 3.97
N SER A 29 -16.15 13.62 3.87
CA SER A 29 -15.14 13.28 2.86
C SER A 29 -14.06 12.32 3.37
N LEU A 30 -13.64 12.48 4.63
CA LEU A 30 -12.51 11.78 5.25
C LEU A 30 -12.95 10.87 6.41
N PHE A 31 -14.19 11.01 6.89
CA PHE A 31 -14.76 10.25 8.02
C PHE A 31 -14.04 10.42 9.36
N THR A 32 -13.22 11.47 9.47
CA THR A 32 -12.56 11.92 10.68
C THR A 32 -13.20 13.22 11.18
N CYS A 33 -12.93 13.59 12.43
CA CYS A 33 -13.24 14.94 12.88
C CYS A 33 -12.24 15.91 12.24
N ALA A 34 -12.73 17.06 11.78
CA ALA A 34 -11.84 18.11 11.32
C ALA A 34 -10.96 18.58 12.48
N ASP A 35 -9.74 18.97 12.14
CA ASP A 35 -8.87 19.70 13.04
C ASP A 35 -9.56 21.02 13.46
N GLU A 36 -9.44 21.39 14.73
CA GLU A 36 -10.09 22.59 15.29
C GLU A 36 -9.58 23.88 14.62
N ASP A 37 -8.37 23.82 14.04
CA ASP A 37 -7.70 24.94 13.38
C ASP A 37 -7.90 24.97 11.85
N ALA A 38 -8.64 24.03 11.26
CA ALA A 38 -8.80 23.93 9.80
C ALA A 38 -9.72 25.03 9.22
N THR A 39 -9.12 25.98 8.49
CA THR A 39 -9.87 27.08 7.84
C THR A 39 -10.45 26.69 6.47
N ALA A 40 -11.59 27.28 6.09
CA ALA A 40 -12.28 26.97 4.84
C ALA A 40 -11.67 27.63 3.61
N THR A 41 -10.40 27.33 3.33
CA THR A 41 -9.73 27.82 2.12
C THR A 41 -10.22 27.08 0.87
N TRP A 42 -10.26 27.77 -0.27
CA TRP A 42 -10.70 27.17 -1.53
C TRP A 42 -9.92 25.89 -1.93
N PRO A 43 -8.59 25.73 -1.67
CA PRO A 43 -7.88 24.49 -1.97
C PRO A 43 -8.35 23.35 -1.07
N ILE A 44 -8.52 23.59 0.23
CA ILE A 44 -9.00 22.59 1.21
C ILE A 44 -10.39 22.10 0.82
N VAL A 45 -11.32 23.03 0.55
CA VAL A 45 -12.68 22.69 0.10
C VAL A 45 -12.63 21.85 -1.19
N THR A 46 -11.74 22.18 -2.13
CA THR A 46 -11.59 21.42 -3.38
C THR A 46 -11.11 20.00 -3.13
N VAL A 47 -10.07 19.81 -2.29
CA VAL A 47 -9.53 18.48 -1.95
C VAL A 47 -10.61 17.63 -1.28
N LEU A 48 -11.33 18.20 -0.30
CA LEU A 48 -12.40 17.49 0.40
C LEU A 48 -13.54 17.11 -0.55
N VAL A 49 -13.98 18.01 -1.43
CA VAL A 49 -15.03 17.70 -2.43
C VAL A 49 -14.60 16.57 -3.37
N LEU A 50 -13.32 16.53 -3.77
CA LEU A 50 -12.80 15.44 -4.59
C LEU A 50 -12.77 14.10 -3.83
N ALA A 51 -12.32 14.12 -2.57
CA ALA A 51 -12.32 12.95 -1.69
C ALA A 51 -13.74 12.41 -1.46
N GLY A 52 -14.67 13.27 -1.06
CA GLY A 52 -16.08 12.92 -0.90
C GLY A 52 -16.73 12.47 -2.22
N GLY A 53 -16.37 13.09 -3.35
CA GLY A 53 -16.85 12.68 -4.67
C GLY A 53 -16.42 11.24 -5.02
N LEU A 54 -15.19 10.86 -4.64
CA LEU A 54 -14.68 9.51 -4.83
C LEU A 54 -15.45 8.48 -3.97
N TRP A 55 -15.80 8.83 -2.73
CA TRP A 55 -16.66 8.01 -1.87
C TRP A 55 -18.10 7.91 -2.38
N ALA A 56 -18.68 9.02 -2.86
CA ALA A 56 -20.00 9.01 -3.50
C ALA A 56 -20.02 8.03 -4.68
N TRP A 57 -18.95 8.04 -5.47
CA TRP A 57 -18.79 7.13 -6.59
C TRP A 57 -18.58 5.67 -6.15
N ALA A 58 -17.82 5.42 -5.08
CA ALA A 58 -17.67 4.07 -4.53
C ALA A 58 -18.99 3.49 -4.01
N LEU A 59 -19.80 4.30 -3.31
CA LEU A 59 -21.15 3.92 -2.90
C LEU A 59 -22.05 3.64 -4.11
N TRP A 60 -21.96 4.48 -5.15
CA TRP A 60 -22.69 4.25 -6.39
C TRP A 60 -22.31 2.93 -7.08
N GLN A 61 -21.01 2.62 -7.20
CA GLN A 61 -20.54 1.37 -7.79
C GLN A 61 -20.94 0.15 -6.94
N SER A 62 -20.90 0.30 -5.62
CA SER A 62 -21.23 -0.78 -4.68
C SER A 62 -22.72 -1.13 -4.74
N LEU A 63 -23.59 -0.12 -4.79
CA LEU A 63 -25.05 -0.27 -4.79
C LEU A 63 -25.63 -0.47 -6.20
N GLY A 64 -25.19 0.33 -7.18
CA GLY A 64 -25.67 0.31 -8.56
C GLY A 64 -25.18 -0.89 -9.37
N GLY A 65 -24.21 -1.62 -8.84
CA GLY A 65 -23.65 -2.82 -9.44
C GLY A 65 -24.45 -4.10 -9.22
N LEU A 66 -25.58 -4.10 -8.48
CA LEU A 66 -26.51 -5.24 -8.46
C LEU A 66 -27.39 -5.22 -9.72
N PRO A 67 -27.04 -5.91 -10.83
CA PRO A 67 -28.05 -6.20 -11.83
C PRO A 67 -29.16 -7.00 -11.14
N PHE A 68 -30.41 -6.72 -11.50
CA PHE A 68 -31.61 -7.51 -11.19
C PHE A 68 -31.29 -8.97 -10.84
N PRO A 69 -31.89 -9.52 -9.77
CA PRO A 69 -31.42 -10.68 -9.02
C PRO A 69 -31.00 -11.80 -9.97
N LYS A 70 -29.72 -11.82 -10.31
CA LYS A 70 -29.14 -13.02 -10.90
C LYS A 70 -29.11 -14.04 -9.76
N PRO A 71 -29.65 -15.24 -9.98
CA PRO A 71 -29.65 -16.26 -8.95
C PRO A 71 -28.22 -16.45 -8.46
N PHE A 72 -28.04 -16.47 -7.14
CA PHE A 72 -26.75 -16.74 -6.51
C PHE A 72 -26.16 -18.02 -7.12
N SER A 73 -24.83 -18.07 -7.23
CA SER A 73 -24.16 -19.31 -7.61
C SER A 73 -24.66 -20.47 -6.75
N ASP A 74 -24.98 -21.60 -7.38
CA ASP A 74 -25.34 -22.84 -6.68
C ASP A 74 -24.16 -23.43 -5.90
N ASP A 75 -22.94 -23.00 -6.22
CA ASP A 75 -21.74 -23.38 -5.48
C ASP A 75 -21.63 -22.66 -4.13
N ARG A 76 -21.73 -23.44 -3.05
CA ARG A 76 -21.66 -22.97 -1.65
C ARG A 76 -20.35 -22.25 -1.33
N GLU A 77 -19.22 -22.68 -1.89
CA GLU A 77 -17.92 -22.04 -1.67
C GLU A 77 -17.91 -20.62 -2.23
N THR A 78 -18.32 -20.49 -3.49
CA THR A 78 -18.44 -19.22 -4.20
C THR A 78 -19.41 -18.26 -3.49
N ARG A 79 -20.55 -18.80 -3.01
CA ARG A 79 -21.55 -18.02 -2.26
C ARG A 79 -21.00 -17.47 -0.95
N SER A 80 -20.19 -18.26 -0.24
CA SER A 80 -19.63 -17.87 1.05
C SER A 80 -18.62 -16.72 0.89
N LEU A 81 -17.74 -16.82 -0.12
CA LEU A 81 -16.82 -15.73 -0.48
C LEU A 81 -17.56 -14.46 -0.90
N GLN A 82 -18.62 -14.59 -1.70
CA GLN A 82 -19.44 -13.47 -2.13
C GLN A 82 -20.05 -12.72 -0.94
N TRP A 83 -20.59 -13.45 0.04
CA TRP A 83 -21.14 -12.84 1.26
C TRP A 83 -20.05 -12.14 2.08
N ALA A 84 -18.87 -12.73 2.23
CA ALA A 84 -17.76 -12.10 2.94
C ALA A 84 -17.32 -10.79 2.28
N LEU A 85 -17.23 -10.76 0.95
CA LEU A 85 -16.90 -9.54 0.20
C LEU A 85 -17.97 -8.45 0.38
N TYR A 86 -19.26 -8.80 0.32
CA TYR A 86 -20.33 -7.82 0.58
C TYR A 86 -20.37 -7.36 2.03
N ALA A 87 -20.12 -8.25 2.98
CA ALA A 87 -20.02 -7.88 4.38
C ALA A 87 -18.87 -6.89 4.59
N ALA A 88 -17.70 -7.11 3.97
CA ALA A 88 -16.58 -6.16 3.98
C ALA A 88 -16.99 -4.80 3.40
N VAL A 89 -17.59 -4.78 2.21
CA VAL A 89 -18.08 -3.53 1.59
C VAL A 89 -19.10 -2.82 2.47
N ALA A 90 -20.03 -3.56 3.09
CA ALA A 90 -21.03 -2.99 3.98
C ALA A 90 -20.39 -2.42 5.26
N PHE A 91 -19.36 -3.09 5.80
CA PHE A 91 -18.62 -2.61 6.96
C PHE A 91 -17.90 -1.29 6.66
N TRP A 92 -17.22 -1.20 5.51
CA TRP A 92 -16.59 0.03 5.02
C TRP A 92 -17.61 1.14 4.70
N ALA A 93 -18.77 0.79 4.15
CA ALA A 93 -19.85 1.76 3.94
C ALA A 93 -20.44 2.26 5.26
N PHE A 94 -20.43 1.44 6.31
CA PHE A 94 -20.83 1.87 7.64
C PHE A 94 -19.74 2.75 8.27
N TYR A 95 -18.45 2.48 7.97
CA TYR A 95 -17.35 3.37 8.36
C TYR A 95 -17.55 4.79 7.84
N ALA A 96 -18.01 4.90 6.61
CA ALA A 96 -18.32 6.17 5.97
C ALA A 96 -19.45 6.98 6.64
N VAL A 97 -20.28 6.36 7.49
CA VAL A 97 -21.47 7.02 8.06
C VAL A 97 -21.31 7.30 9.56
N MET A 98 -20.48 6.54 10.29
CA MET A 98 -20.20 6.79 11.70
C MET A 98 -18.88 7.57 11.88
N PRO A 99 -18.91 8.82 12.35
CA PRO A 99 -17.71 9.67 12.46
C PRO A 99 -16.82 9.33 13.66
N ILE A 100 -17.32 8.57 14.63
CA ILE A 100 -16.56 8.13 15.80
C ILE A 100 -16.78 6.64 15.94
N TRP A 101 -15.73 5.88 15.71
CA TRP A 101 -15.75 4.45 15.87
C TRP A 101 -15.08 4.04 17.18
N PRO A 102 -15.70 3.13 17.94
CA PRO A 102 -14.97 2.48 19.01
C PRO A 102 -13.80 1.67 18.42
N TRP A 103 -12.68 1.64 19.12
CA TRP A 103 -11.45 0.94 18.73
C TRP A 103 -11.68 -0.53 18.29
N TRP A 104 -12.66 -1.22 18.88
CA TRP A 104 -12.98 -2.62 18.54
C TRP A 104 -13.48 -2.79 17.11
N ALA A 105 -13.89 -1.71 16.44
CA ALA A 105 -14.33 -1.76 15.05
C ALA A 105 -13.20 -2.14 14.10
N VAL A 106 -11.98 -1.67 14.36
CA VAL A 106 -10.82 -2.01 13.53
C VAL A 106 -10.49 -3.50 13.69
N VAL A 107 -10.64 -4.04 14.91
CA VAL A 107 -10.54 -5.49 15.15
C VAL A 107 -11.60 -6.26 14.36
N LEU A 108 -12.83 -5.73 14.29
CA LEU A 108 -13.90 -6.34 13.50
C LEU A 108 -13.61 -6.29 11.99
N ASP A 109 -13.04 -5.19 11.46
CA ASP A 109 -12.57 -5.12 10.06
C ASP A 109 -11.53 -6.19 9.80
N ALA A 110 -10.53 -6.30 10.68
CA ALA A 110 -9.44 -7.25 10.55
C ALA A 110 -9.93 -8.70 10.52
N LEU A 111 -10.92 -9.04 11.36
CA LEU A 111 -11.57 -10.34 11.37
C LEU A 111 -12.35 -10.61 10.07
N LEU A 112 -13.06 -9.60 9.57
CA LEU A 112 -13.85 -9.69 8.34
C LEU A 112 -12.96 -9.86 7.11
N MET A 113 -11.88 -9.08 7.03
CA MET A 113 -10.87 -9.20 5.99
C MET A 113 -10.12 -10.53 6.09
N SER A 114 -9.83 -11.03 7.30
CA SER A 114 -9.30 -12.39 7.49
C SER A 114 -10.23 -13.46 6.92
N ALA A 115 -11.55 -13.33 7.12
CA ALA A 115 -12.53 -14.23 6.52
C ALA A 115 -12.53 -14.15 4.99
N VAL A 116 -12.42 -12.94 4.41
CA VAL A 116 -12.25 -12.75 2.96
C VAL A 116 -10.99 -13.48 2.49
N MET A 117 -9.86 -13.33 3.16
CA MET A 117 -8.60 -13.98 2.79
C MET A 117 -8.68 -15.51 2.80
N VAL A 118 -9.28 -16.09 3.85
CA VAL A 118 -9.50 -17.54 3.97
C VAL A 118 -10.43 -18.06 2.88
N LEU A 119 -11.54 -17.37 2.64
CA LEU A 119 -12.52 -17.78 1.62
C LEU A 119 -12.02 -17.55 0.19
N PHE A 120 -11.08 -16.63 -0.01
CA PHE A 120 -10.44 -16.37 -1.30
C PHE A 120 -9.31 -17.37 -1.59
N HIS A 121 -8.79 -18.06 -0.57
CA HIS A 121 -7.69 -19.01 -0.71
C HIS A 121 -7.94 -20.18 -1.67
N PRO A 122 -9.12 -20.83 -1.72
CA PRO A 122 -9.42 -21.85 -2.74
C PRO A 122 -9.29 -21.33 -4.17
N VAL A 123 -9.69 -20.08 -4.43
CA VAL A 123 -9.51 -19.41 -5.73
C VAL A 123 -8.03 -19.24 -6.04
N LEU A 124 -7.24 -18.78 -5.06
CA LEU A 124 -5.78 -18.66 -5.18
C LEU A 124 -5.13 -20.01 -5.50
N ARG A 125 -5.47 -21.08 -4.76
CA ARG A 125 -4.87 -22.42 -4.91
C ARG A 125 -5.10 -23.03 -6.29
N ARG A 126 -6.24 -22.77 -6.93
CA ARG A 126 -6.55 -23.28 -8.28
C ARG A 126 -5.62 -22.70 -9.35
N VAL A 127 -5.03 -21.53 -9.10
CA VAL A 127 -4.34 -20.72 -10.12
C VAL A 127 -2.86 -20.45 -9.78
N LEU A 128 -2.51 -20.43 -8.49
CA LEU A 128 -1.20 -20.03 -7.99
C LEU A 128 -0.59 -21.13 -7.12
N ARG A 129 0.69 -21.41 -7.36
CA ARG A 129 1.48 -22.35 -6.54
C ARG A 129 1.79 -21.83 -5.13
N HIS A 130 1.79 -20.51 -4.94
CA HIS A 130 2.14 -19.84 -3.68
C HIS A 130 0.89 -19.29 -2.97
N ALA A 131 -0.25 -19.96 -3.12
CA ALA A 131 -1.50 -19.53 -2.49
C ALA A 131 -1.42 -19.53 -0.96
N ASP A 132 -0.65 -20.45 -0.37
CA ASP A 132 -0.43 -20.52 1.08
C ASP A 132 0.36 -19.31 1.60
N LEU A 133 1.32 -18.82 0.81
CA LEU A 133 2.06 -17.61 1.13
C LEU A 133 1.16 -16.36 1.10
N ALA A 134 0.26 -16.26 0.12
CA ALA A 134 -0.73 -15.19 0.07
C ALA A 134 -1.63 -15.20 1.32
N LEU A 135 -2.12 -16.38 1.71
CA LEU A 135 -2.98 -16.53 2.87
C LEU A 135 -2.23 -16.18 4.16
N GLY A 136 -1.03 -16.74 4.35
CA GLY A 136 -0.21 -16.48 5.54
C GLY A 136 0.16 -15.00 5.67
N ALA A 137 0.58 -14.36 4.57
CA ALA A 137 0.92 -12.94 4.56
C ALA A 137 -0.29 -12.04 4.86
N GLY A 138 -1.44 -12.34 4.26
CA GLY A 138 -2.68 -11.61 4.52
C GLY A 138 -3.13 -11.75 5.98
N LEU A 139 -3.24 -12.99 6.48
CA LEU A 139 -3.67 -13.24 7.87
C LEU A 139 -2.72 -12.63 8.89
N LEU A 140 -1.40 -12.70 8.64
CA LEU A 140 -0.43 -12.05 9.50
C LEU A 140 -0.62 -10.53 9.53
N ALA A 141 -0.87 -9.90 8.37
CA ALA A 141 -1.14 -8.47 8.32
C ALA A 141 -2.39 -8.09 9.11
N GLN A 142 -3.50 -8.84 8.96
CA GLN A 142 -4.73 -8.56 9.71
C GLN A 142 -4.57 -8.80 11.21
N LEU A 143 -3.79 -9.83 11.60
CA LEU A 143 -3.45 -10.05 13.00
C LEU A 143 -2.64 -8.88 13.56
N CYS A 144 -1.64 -8.38 12.83
CA CYS A 144 -0.87 -7.21 13.24
C CYS A 144 -1.77 -5.99 13.45
N VAL A 145 -2.67 -5.66 12.50
CA VAL A 145 -3.67 -4.58 12.66
C VAL A 145 -4.46 -4.75 13.96
N ALA A 146 -5.06 -5.93 14.17
CA ALA A 146 -5.89 -6.17 15.35
C ALA A 146 -5.09 -6.07 16.67
N VAL A 147 -3.86 -6.57 16.70
CA VAL A 147 -3.02 -6.53 17.90
C VAL A 147 -2.55 -5.10 18.19
N THR A 148 -2.16 -4.32 17.18
CA THR A 148 -1.80 -2.91 17.36
C THR A 148 -2.96 -2.12 17.96
N GLU A 149 -4.16 -2.28 17.43
CA GLU A 149 -5.36 -1.59 17.94
C GLU A 149 -5.74 -2.00 19.37
N VAL A 150 -5.63 -3.28 19.71
CA VAL A 150 -5.85 -3.75 21.08
C VAL A 150 -4.77 -3.23 22.02
N ALA A 151 -3.51 -3.21 21.58
CA ALA A 151 -2.39 -2.68 22.36
C ALA A 151 -2.57 -1.19 22.64
N ASP A 152 -3.07 -0.44 21.67
CA ASP A 152 -3.37 0.99 21.79
C ASP A 152 -4.54 1.23 22.73
N ALA A 153 -5.62 0.47 22.61
CA ALA A 153 -6.77 0.59 23.50
C ALA A 153 -6.48 0.20 24.97
N LEU A 154 -5.44 -0.61 25.20
CA LEU A 154 -5.03 -1.06 26.54
C LEU A 154 -3.80 -0.34 27.08
N ASP A 155 -3.34 0.72 26.41
CA ASP A 155 -2.13 1.48 26.76
C ASP A 155 -0.89 0.58 27.01
N TRP A 156 -0.71 -0.45 26.18
CA TRP A 156 0.44 -1.35 26.33
C TRP A 156 1.77 -0.64 26.10
N PRO A 157 2.86 -1.09 26.77
CA PRO A 157 4.18 -0.48 26.64
C PRO A 157 4.65 -0.43 25.18
N GLN A 158 5.17 0.73 24.76
CA GLN A 158 5.63 1.00 23.39
C GLN A 158 6.66 -0.02 22.85
N GLY A 159 7.40 -0.72 23.71
CA GLY A 159 8.34 -1.77 23.30
C GLY A 159 7.69 -2.95 22.57
N TRP A 160 6.38 -3.19 22.75
CA TRP A 160 5.64 -4.20 21.98
C TRP A 160 5.21 -3.68 20.59
N ARG A 161 5.00 -2.36 20.44
CA ARG A 161 4.62 -1.74 19.17
C ARG A 161 5.74 -1.83 18.14
N THR A 162 6.99 -1.62 18.56
CA THR A 162 8.15 -1.71 17.66
C THR A 162 8.40 -3.13 17.14
N ALA A 163 7.94 -4.16 17.87
CA ALA A 163 8.02 -5.55 17.43
C ALA A 163 6.94 -5.89 16.36
N LEU A 164 5.81 -5.18 16.39
CA LEU A 164 4.71 -5.27 15.42
C LEU A 164 4.80 -4.09 14.46
N ASP A 165 5.93 -4.02 13.75
CA ASP A 165 6.24 -2.95 12.82
C ASP A 165 5.13 -2.79 11.76
N ASP A 166 4.61 -1.57 11.59
CA ASP A 166 3.58 -1.22 10.58
C ASP A 166 3.97 -1.68 9.17
N ASN A 167 5.27 -1.82 8.92
CA ASN A 167 5.82 -2.37 7.70
C ASN A 167 5.38 -3.81 7.43
N LEU A 168 5.26 -4.66 8.45
CA LEU A 168 4.80 -6.04 8.29
C LEU A 168 3.35 -6.09 7.85
N THR A 169 2.52 -5.22 8.42
CA THR A 169 1.11 -5.04 8.03
C THR A 169 0.99 -4.60 6.58
N GLY A 170 1.70 -3.53 6.20
CA GLY A 170 1.68 -3.02 4.83
C GLY A 170 2.19 -4.04 3.82
N LEU A 171 3.31 -4.70 4.13
CA LEU A 171 3.92 -5.71 3.26
C LEU A 171 3.02 -6.94 3.09
N GLY A 172 2.45 -7.46 4.18
CA GLY A 172 1.56 -8.61 4.13
C GLY A 172 0.30 -8.32 3.32
N THR A 173 -0.27 -7.12 3.48
CA THR A 173 -1.42 -6.63 2.71
C THR A 173 -1.08 -6.51 1.22
N LEU A 174 0.07 -5.90 0.88
CA LEU A 174 0.54 -5.77 -0.50
C LEU A 174 0.77 -7.14 -1.17
N VAL A 175 1.39 -8.09 -0.46
CA VAL A 175 1.62 -9.45 -0.95
C VAL A 175 0.29 -10.15 -1.22
N TRP A 176 -0.67 -10.07 -0.30
CA TRP A 176 -1.99 -10.65 -0.48
C TRP A 176 -2.74 -10.01 -1.65
N CYS A 177 -2.85 -8.67 -1.69
CA CYS A 177 -3.51 -7.92 -2.76
C CYS A 177 -2.91 -8.24 -4.13
N GLY A 178 -1.57 -8.23 -4.24
CA GLY A 178 -0.87 -8.55 -5.49
C GLY A 178 -1.19 -9.96 -6.00
N LEU A 179 -1.16 -10.96 -5.12
CA LEU A 179 -1.48 -12.35 -5.48
C LEU A 179 -2.97 -12.55 -5.77
N ALA A 180 -3.85 -11.88 -5.04
CA ALA A 180 -5.29 -11.86 -5.30
C ALA A 180 -5.59 -11.31 -6.71
N LEU A 181 -5.01 -10.17 -7.09
CA LEU A 181 -5.19 -9.58 -8.41
C LEU A 181 -4.65 -10.47 -9.54
N VAL A 182 -3.52 -11.14 -9.33
CA VAL A 182 -2.98 -12.10 -10.30
C VAL A 182 -3.91 -13.29 -10.46
N ALA A 183 -4.49 -13.80 -9.36
CA ALA A 183 -5.44 -14.90 -9.42
C ALA A 183 -6.74 -14.47 -10.11
N GLN A 184 -7.32 -13.32 -9.75
CA GLN A 184 -8.53 -12.79 -10.39
C GLN A 184 -8.36 -12.67 -11.90
N ARG A 185 -7.22 -12.11 -12.33
CA ARG A 185 -6.88 -11.96 -13.75
C ARG A 185 -6.74 -13.28 -14.51
N ARG A 186 -6.24 -14.33 -13.84
CA ARG A 186 -5.97 -15.63 -14.47
C ARG A 186 -7.17 -16.57 -14.43
N ASP A 187 -7.99 -16.49 -13.40
CA ASP A 187 -9.23 -17.26 -13.27
C ASP A 187 -10.24 -16.88 -14.35
N GLY A 188 -10.25 -15.59 -14.75
CA GLY A 188 -11.02 -15.10 -15.89
C GLY A 188 -12.51 -14.87 -15.61
N ARG A 189 -13.00 -15.25 -14.42
CA ARG A 189 -14.34 -14.87 -13.93
C ARG A 189 -14.48 -13.37 -13.69
N TRP A 190 -13.39 -12.71 -13.29
CA TRP A 190 -13.38 -11.27 -13.04
C TRP A 190 -13.07 -10.48 -14.30
N GLY A 191 -13.84 -9.40 -14.49
CA GLY A 191 -13.64 -8.43 -15.53
C GLY A 191 -12.30 -7.72 -15.39
N ARG A 192 -11.72 -7.31 -16.53
CA ARG A 192 -10.46 -6.56 -16.55
C ARG A 192 -10.56 -5.24 -15.78
N THR A 193 -11.73 -4.62 -15.78
CA THR A 193 -12.00 -3.39 -15.02
C THR A 193 -11.87 -3.61 -13.52
N THR A 194 -12.42 -4.70 -12.98
CA THR A 194 -12.32 -5.05 -11.55
C THR A 194 -10.87 -5.25 -11.12
N VAL A 195 -10.07 -5.96 -11.92
CA VAL A 195 -8.63 -6.10 -11.65
C VAL A 195 -7.92 -4.73 -11.67
N TRP A 196 -8.28 -3.85 -12.61
CA TRP A 196 -7.69 -2.50 -12.64
C TRP A 196 -8.09 -1.65 -11.45
N TYR A 197 -9.31 -1.79 -10.92
CA TYR A 197 -9.70 -1.11 -9.68
C TYR A 197 -8.83 -1.53 -8.51
N GLY A 198 -8.57 -2.83 -8.35
CA GLY A 198 -7.69 -3.28 -7.28
C GLY A 198 -6.23 -2.87 -7.51
N VAL A 199 -5.72 -2.83 -8.76
CA VAL A 199 -4.40 -2.25 -9.04
C VAL A 199 -4.36 -0.76 -8.70
N ALA A 200 -5.40 -0.02 -9.08
CA ALA A 200 -5.51 1.40 -8.82
C ALA A 200 -5.58 1.67 -7.30
N SER A 201 -6.29 0.85 -6.53
CA SER A 201 -6.36 1.01 -5.07
C SER A 201 -5.01 0.82 -4.39
N GLN A 202 -4.11 -0.01 -4.94
CA GLN A 202 -2.76 -0.16 -4.41
C GLN A 202 -1.83 0.99 -4.83
N LEU A 203 -2.01 1.56 -6.02
CA LEU A 203 -1.11 2.59 -6.54
C LEU A 203 -1.54 4.02 -6.19
N ALA A 204 -2.84 4.26 -6.02
CA ALA A 204 -3.39 5.58 -5.79
C ALA A 204 -2.82 6.27 -4.55
N PRO A 205 -2.69 5.61 -3.36
CA PRO A 205 -2.08 6.26 -2.19
C PRO A 205 -0.67 6.77 -2.48
N PHE A 206 0.17 5.98 -3.15
CA PHE A 206 1.53 6.40 -3.50
C PHE A 206 1.57 7.54 -4.51
N VAL A 207 0.72 7.48 -5.54
CA VAL A 207 0.63 8.54 -6.56
C VAL A 207 0.16 9.83 -5.90
N LEU A 208 -0.85 9.77 -5.03
CA LEU A 208 -1.33 10.92 -4.27
C LEU A 208 -0.20 11.45 -3.38
N LEU A 209 0.45 10.61 -2.57
CA LEU A 209 1.53 11.04 -1.69
C LEU A 209 2.69 11.74 -2.45
N ILE A 210 3.04 11.26 -3.65
CA ILE A 210 4.03 11.91 -4.53
C ILE A 210 3.53 13.26 -5.05
N LEU A 211 2.28 13.32 -5.51
CA LEU A 211 1.66 14.56 -6.00
C LEU A 211 1.45 15.59 -4.89
N GLY A 212 1.38 15.15 -3.63
CA GLY A 212 1.28 16.01 -2.45
C GLY A 212 2.58 16.63 -1.98
N GLN A 213 3.74 16.09 -2.39
CA GLN A 213 5.06 16.61 -1.95
C GLN A 213 5.25 18.12 -2.18
N PRO A 214 4.83 18.72 -3.33
CA PRO A 214 4.94 20.17 -3.53
C PRO A 214 4.15 21.00 -2.51
N LEU A 215 3.17 20.39 -1.83
CA LEU A 215 2.31 21.03 -0.83
C LEU A 215 2.92 21.02 0.58
N MET A 216 4.04 20.32 0.82
CA MET A 216 4.70 20.29 2.15
C MET A 216 5.08 21.68 2.68
N GLY A 217 5.29 22.66 1.81
CA GLY A 217 5.56 24.05 2.21
C GLY A 217 4.30 24.84 2.62
N ALA A 218 3.12 24.25 2.51
CA ALA A 218 1.81 24.90 2.70
C ALA A 218 1.05 24.40 3.95
N GLY A 219 1.76 23.88 4.96
CA GLY A 219 1.25 23.58 6.31
C GLY A 219 -0.09 22.85 6.30
N ASP A 220 -1.14 23.57 6.68
CA ASP A 220 -2.53 23.10 6.78
C ASP A 220 -3.02 22.33 5.54
N LEU A 221 -2.59 22.73 4.32
CA LEU A 221 -3.00 22.04 3.10
C LEU A 221 -2.36 20.66 2.96
N TYR A 222 -1.16 20.46 3.52
CA TYR A 222 -0.49 19.17 3.51
C TYR A 222 -1.22 18.18 4.41
N ASP A 223 -1.66 18.58 5.60
CA ASP A 223 -2.36 17.69 6.54
C ASP A 223 -3.71 17.25 5.97
N VAL A 224 -4.48 18.20 5.39
CA VAL A 224 -5.72 17.88 4.66
C VAL A 224 -5.45 16.91 3.52
N TYR A 225 -4.37 17.13 2.77
CA TYR A 225 -4.02 16.32 1.62
C TYR A 225 -3.60 14.90 2.04
N ASP A 226 -2.82 14.78 3.11
CA ASP A 226 -2.37 13.52 3.68
C ASP A 226 -3.57 12.68 4.13
N GLU A 227 -4.49 13.29 4.89
CA GLU A 227 -5.76 12.63 5.25
C GLU A 227 -6.61 12.29 4.03
N ALA A 228 -6.66 13.17 3.01
CA ALA A 228 -7.37 12.90 1.77
C ALA A 228 -6.79 11.74 0.95
N THR A 229 -5.53 11.33 1.20
CA THR A 229 -5.00 10.12 0.57
C THR A 229 -5.75 8.85 1.00
N SER A 230 -6.35 8.85 2.19
CA SER A 230 -7.23 7.75 2.66
C SER A 230 -8.47 7.57 1.78
N ALA A 231 -8.91 8.62 1.06
CA ALA A 231 -10.02 8.49 0.12
C ALA A 231 -9.70 7.51 -1.02
N ALA A 232 -8.42 7.19 -1.27
CA ALA A 232 -8.03 6.11 -2.18
C ALA A 232 -8.60 4.74 -1.76
N ASP A 233 -8.94 4.52 -0.49
CA ASP A 233 -9.59 3.31 0.01
C ASP A 233 -10.97 3.09 -0.62
N ALA A 234 -11.61 4.15 -1.11
CA ALA A 234 -12.83 4.05 -1.91
C ALA A 234 -12.62 3.15 -3.15
N LEU A 235 -11.42 3.15 -3.75
CA LEU A 235 -11.07 2.25 -4.87
C LEU A 235 -10.96 0.80 -4.42
N PHE A 236 -10.49 0.56 -3.20
CA PHE A 236 -10.43 -0.77 -2.60
C PHE A 236 -11.85 -1.30 -2.35
N VAL A 237 -12.75 -0.47 -1.82
CA VAL A 237 -14.18 -0.80 -1.64
C VAL A 237 -14.84 -1.11 -2.99
N ILE A 238 -14.59 -0.31 -4.02
CA ILE A 238 -15.08 -0.59 -5.39
C ILE A 238 -14.56 -1.94 -5.89
N TRP A 239 -13.27 -2.22 -5.67
CA TRP A 239 -12.66 -3.48 -6.06
C TRP A 239 -13.33 -4.67 -5.36
N LEU A 240 -13.58 -4.60 -4.05
CA LEU A 240 -14.28 -5.65 -3.30
C LEU A 240 -15.72 -5.84 -3.80
N ALA A 241 -16.47 -4.75 -3.96
CA ALA A 241 -17.86 -4.79 -4.41
C ALA A 241 -17.98 -5.40 -5.80
N ARG A 242 -17.16 -4.95 -6.76
CA ARG A 242 -17.14 -5.53 -8.11
C ARG A 242 -16.67 -6.97 -8.12
N SER A 243 -15.72 -7.32 -7.25
CA SER A 243 -15.28 -8.71 -7.09
C SER A 243 -16.42 -9.61 -6.63
N ALA A 244 -17.31 -9.12 -5.74
CA ALA A 244 -18.51 -9.83 -5.30
C ALA A 244 -19.57 -9.93 -6.41
N HIS A 245 -19.81 -8.84 -7.14
CA HIS A 245 -20.79 -8.77 -8.24
C HIS A 245 -20.44 -9.74 -9.38
N GLU A 246 -19.17 -9.77 -9.78
CA GLU A 246 -18.71 -10.64 -10.88
C GLU A 246 -18.63 -12.11 -10.46
N LEU A 247 -18.40 -12.38 -9.18
CA LEU A 247 -18.44 -13.74 -8.63
C LEU A 247 -19.87 -14.34 -8.66
N ALA A 248 -20.90 -13.50 -8.61
CA ALA A 248 -22.31 -13.89 -8.72
C ALA A 248 -22.73 -14.24 -10.16
N GLY A 249 -22.02 -13.69 -11.16
CA GLY A 249 -22.36 -13.86 -12.56
C GLY A 249 -21.92 -15.23 -13.07
N THR A 250 -22.86 -16.15 -13.25
CA THR A 250 -22.62 -17.40 -14.00
C THR A 250 -22.13 -17.09 -15.41
N HIS A 251 -20.82 -17.15 -15.63
CA HIS A 251 -20.25 -17.38 -16.96
C HIS A 251 -20.22 -18.89 -17.17
N GLY A 252 -21.38 -19.43 -17.55
CA GLY A 252 -21.58 -20.83 -17.96
C GLY A 252 -20.85 -21.22 -19.25
N CYS A 253 -19.87 -20.43 -19.66
CA CYS A 253 -18.89 -20.85 -20.63
C CYS A 253 -17.54 -20.44 -20.05
N PRO A 254 -16.66 -21.38 -19.65
CA PRO A 254 -15.25 -21.04 -19.55
C PRO A 254 -14.85 -20.58 -20.94
N ALA A 255 -14.90 -19.26 -21.17
CA ALA A 255 -14.42 -18.71 -22.41
C ALA A 255 -13.00 -19.25 -22.54
N PRO A 256 -12.66 -19.97 -23.62
CA PRO A 256 -11.28 -20.33 -23.85
C PRO A 256 -10.55 -19.01 -24.01
N TYR A 257 -9.89 -18.57 -22.93
CA TYR A 257 -9.20 -17.29 -22.89
C TYR A 257 -7.93 -17.44 -23.72
N ALA A 258 -8.12 -17.41 -25.05
CA ALA A 258 -7.07 -17.16 -26.00
C ALA A 258 -6.73 -15.67 -25.84
N LEU A 259 -5.75 -15.36 -24.98
CA LEU A 259 -5.15 -14.04 -24.97
C LEU A 259 -4.80 -13.66 -26.41
N PRO A 260 -5.25 -12.49 -26.91
CA PRO A 260 -4.79 -11.98 -28.19
C PRO A 260 -3.28 -12.04 -28.21
N ALA A 261 -2.70 -12.70 -29.21
CA ALA A 261 -1.27 -12.99 -29.25
C ALA A 261 -0.39 -11.72 -29.08
N GLY A 262 -0.91 -10.55 -29.50
CA GLY A 262 -0.26 -9.25 -29.34
C GLY A 262 -0.44 -8.56 -27.97
N GLY A 263 -1.53 -8.84 -27.23
CA GLY A 263 -1.83 -8.18 -25.96
C GLY A 263 -0.89 -8.61 -24.82
N ARG A 264 -0.35 -9.83 -24.90
CA ARG A 264 0.64 -10.35 -23.95
C ARG A 264 1.91 -9.51 -23.94
N ALA A 265 2.43 -9.18 -25.12
CA ALA A 265 3.65 -8.40 -25.24
C ALA A 265 3.46 -7.02 -24.59
N ALA A 266 2.39 -6.31 -24.92
CA ALA A 266 2.10 -4.98 -24.36
C ALA A 266 1.93 -5.00 -22.82
N VAL A 267 1.19 -5.97 -22.29
CA VAL A 267 1.01 -6.11 -20.83
C VAL A 267 2.32 -6.42 -20.13
N THR A 268 3.12 -7.33 -20.69
CA THR A 268 4.44 -7.62 -20.11
C THR A 268 5.35 -6.41 -20.18
N SER A 269 5.35 -5.65 -21.28
CA SER A 269 6.14 -4.42 -21.41
C SER A 269 5.70 -3.33 -20.43
N ALA A 270 4.40 -3.18 -20.20
CA ALA A 270 3.87 -2.24 -19.20
C ALA A 270 4.32 -2.63 -17.79
N ALA A 271 4.12 -3.90 -17.39
CA ALA A 271 4.55 -4.41 -16.07
C ALA A 271 6.05 -4.17 -15.80
N ARG A 272 6.83 -4.34 -16.86
CA ARG A 272 8.28 -4.18 -16.87
C ARG A 272 8.70 -2.73 -16.70
N LEU A 273 8.10 -1.82 -17.46
CA LEU A 273 8.32 -0.39 -17.32
C LEU A 273 7.90 0.07 -15.91
N THR A 274 6.76 -0.40 -15.41
CA THR A 274 6.30 -0.09 -14.05
C THR A 274 7.29 -0.54 -12.99
N ALA A 275 7.86 -1.74 -13.08
CA ALA A 275 8.88 -2.22 -12.12
C ALA A 275 10.13 -1.32 -12.13
N CYS A 276 10.56 -0.87 -13.30
CA CYS A 276 11.69 0.06 -13.39
C CYS A 276 11.34 1.45 -12.83
N VAL A 277 10.16 1.98 -13.17
CA VAL A 277 9.70 3.28 -12.69
C VAL A 277 9.57 3.28 -11.17
N VAL A 278 9.00 2.22 -10.57
CA VAL A 278 8.86 2.09 -9.12
C VAL A 278 10.22 2.13 -8.40
N LEU A 279 11.26 1.51 -8.97
CA LEU A 279 12.63 1.59 -8.41
C LEU A 279 13.30 2.95 -8.58
N LEU A 280 12.84 3.74 -9.55
CA LEU A 280 13.34 5.09 -9.79
C LEU A 280 12.60 6.15 -8.97
N LEU A 281 11.45 5.83 -8.38
CA LEU A 281 10.70 6.78 -7.55
C LEU A 281 11.48 7.26 -6.32
N PRO A 282 12.08 6.38 -5.48
CA PRO A 282 12.87 6.83 -4.33
C PRO A 282 14.04 7.76 -4.70
N PRO A 283 14.89 7.47 -5.70
CA PRO A 283 15.99 8.37 -6.07
C PRO A 283 15.54 9.63 -6.83
N LEU A 284 14.34 9.65 -7.42
CA LEU A 284 13.78 10.88 -8.01
C LEU A 284 13.13 11.79 -6.97
N ALA A 285 12.47 11.20 -5.97
CA ALA A 285 11.91 11.92 -4.83
C ALA A 285 13.01 12.45 -3.89
N ASN A 286 14.15 11.77 -3.85
CA ASN A 286 15.29 12.18 -3.05
C ASN A 286 16.31 12.95 -3.90
N TYR A 287 16.45 14.26 -3.67
CA TYR A 287 17.39 15.12 -4.40
C TYR A 287 18.88 14.81 -4.14
N HIS A 288 19.19 13.79 -3.31
CA HIS A 288 20.54 13.34 -2.99
C HIS A 288 20.73 11.84 -3.25
N ALA A 289 21.84 11.51 -3.91
CA ALA A 289 22.17 10.13 -4.30
C ALA A 289 22.74 9.26 -3.17
N ALA A 290 23.06 9.84 -2.01
CA ALA A 290 23.54 9.12 -0.83
C ALA A 290 22.56 9.45 0.29
N TRP A 291 21.68 8.52 0.64
CA TRP A 291 20.59 8.78 1.57
C TRP A 291 20.14 7.57 2.39
N ILE A 292 20.49 6.35 1.96
CA ILE A 292 20.12 5.10 2.65
C ILE A 292 21.09 4.86 3.82
N GLY A 293 22.32 5.37 3.73
CA GLY A 293 23.25 5.38 4.83
C GLY A 293 22.84 6.37 5.91
N SER A 294 22.80 5.93 7.16
CA SER A 294 22.86 6.83 8.31
C SER A 294 24.22 7.56 8.28
N HIS A 295 24.31 8.68 7.57
CA HIS A 295 25.54 9.49 7.44
C HIS A 295 26.11 9.96 8.79
N VAL A 296 25.37 9.75 9.88
CA VAL A 296 25.68 10.21 11.22
C VAL A 296 26.48 9.17 12.05
N SER A 297 26.51 7.87 11.70
CA SER A 297 27.05 6.84 12.62
C SER A 297 28.39 6.19 12.23
N LEU A 298 28.67 5.93 10.95
CA LEU A 298 29.85 5.13 10.55
C LEU A 298 31.20 5.80 10.87
N TYR A 299 31.27 7.14 10.88
CA TYR A 299 32.52 7.83 11.19
C TYR A 299 32.85 7.80 12.70
N ARG A 300 31.85 7.66 13.57
CA ARG A 300 32.04 7.68 15.04
C ARG A 300 32.03 6.28 15.66
N SER A 301 31.30 5.31 15.10
CA SER A 301 31.27 3.92 15.57
C SER A 301 32.48 3.08 15.15
N SER A 302 33.28 3.54 14.19
CA SER A 302 34.50 2.85 13.75
C SER A 302 35.61 2.79 14.81
N HIS A 303 35.53 3.58 15.88
CA HIS A 303 36.50 3.51 16.99
C HIS A 303 36.20 2.41 18.02
N ASP A 304 34.94 2.07 18.27
CA ASP A 304 34.57 1.15 19.36
C ASP A 304 34.14 -0.26 18.90
N LEU A 305 33.78 -0.45 17.61
CA LEU A 305 33.31 -1.73 17.05
C LEU A 305 34.42 -2.57 16.36
N SER A 306 35.62 -2.58 16.92
CA SER A 306 36.82 -3.20 16.32
C SER A 306 36.82 -4.74 16.23
N GLY A 307 35.83 -5.44 16.81
CA GLY A 307 35.93 -6.89 17.03
C GLY A 307 35.28 -7.84 16.01
N ALA A 308 34.15 -7.49 15.39
CA ALA A 308 33.31 -8.51 14.73
C ALA A 308 32.71 -8.14 13.36
N VAL A 309 32.64 -6.86 12.98
CA VAL A 309 31.96 -6.41 11.73
C VAL A 309 32.87 -5.54 10.84
N THR A 310 34.18 -5.54 11.10
CA THR A 310 35.18 -4.65 10.44
C THR A 310 35.56 -5.04 9.01
N GLY A 311 34.93 -6.05 8.41
CA GLY A 311 35.28 -6.54 7.07
C GLY A 311 34.69 -5.73 5.91
N VAL A 312 33.64 -4.93 6.13
CA VAL A 312 33.01 -4.15 5.05
C VAL A 312 33.65 -2.76 5.01
N SER A 313 34.42 -2.49 3.97
CA SER A 313 35.08 -1.20 3.82
C SER A 313 34.03 -0.07 3.73
N PRO A 314 34.24 1.08 4.40
CA PRO A 314 33.36 2.25 4.30
C PRO A 314 33.11 2.68 2.84
N ALA A 315 34.11 2.50 1.99
CA ALA A 315 34.02 2.75 0.56
C ALA A 315 33.01 1.83 -0.16
N LEU A 316 32.92 0.56 0.24
CA LEU A 316 31.94 -0.38 -0.32
C LEU A 316 30.52 0.03 0.07
N TRP A 317 30.31 0.44 1.31
CA TRP A 317 29.00 0.94 1.75
C TRP A 317 28.57 2.21 1.03
N GLN A 318 29.49 3.17 0.91
CA GLN A 318 29.22 4.40 0.17
C GLN A 318 28.93 4.12 -1.32
N GLY A 319 29.64 3.16 -1.92
CA GLY A 319 29.37 2.70 -3.27
C GLY A 319 27.99 2.06 -3.42
N LEU A 320 27.54 1.28 -2.44
CA LEU A 320 26.22 0.65 -2.44
C LEU A 320 25.09 1.67 -2.23
N ASP A 321 25.28 2.62 -1.32
CA ASP A 321 24.33 3.71 -1.07
C ASP A 321 24.15 4.58 -2.33
N LEU A 322 25.26 4.98 -2.97
CA LEU A 322 25.23 5.67 -4.28
C LEU A 322 24.58 4.82 -5.37
N PHE A 323 24.88 3.52 -5.42
CA PHE A 323 24.31 2.64 -6.43
C PHE A 323 22.79 2.53 -6.28
N VAL A 324 22.27 2.33 -5.07
CA VAL A 324 20.82 2.24 -4.84
C VAL A 324 20.17 3.62 -4.96
N GLY A 325 20.80 4.67 -4.43
CA GLY A 325 20.33 6.06 -4.46
C GLY A 325 20.40 6.73 -5.83
N LEU A 326 21.08 6.14 -6.82
CA LEU A 326 20.97 6.52 -8.24
C LEU A 326 19.98 5.65 -9.02
N GLY A 327 19.27 4.74 -8.36
CA GLY A 327 18.34 3.81 -9.01
C GLY A 327 19.03 2.63 -9.72
N GLY A 328 20.27 2.30 -9.33
CA GLY A 328 21.05 1.20 -9.90
C GLY A 328 20.35 -0.15 -9.87
N LEU A 329 19.40 -0.36 -8.96
CA LEU A 329 18.56 -1.57 -8.91
C LEU A 329 17.60 -1.71 -10.10
N ALA A 330 17.30 -0.64 -10.84
CA ALA A 330 16.54 -0.73 -12.07
C ALA A 330 17.33 -1.44 -13.19
N VAL A 331 18.67 -1.37 -13.17
CA VAL A 331 19.55 -2.00 -14.16
C VAL A 331 19.45 -3.54 -14.16
N PRO A 332 19.63 -4.26 -13.03
CA PRO A 332 19.50 -5.71 -13.02
C PRO A 332 18.06 -6.14 -13.37
N VAL A 333 17.04 -5.35 -13.00
CA VAL A 333 15.67 -5.59 -13.45
C VAL A 333 15.59 -5.52 -14.98
N LEU A 334 16.05 -4.43 -15.61
CA LEU A 334 16.10 -4.28 -17.07
C LEU A 334 16.89 -5.41 -17.76
N VAL A 335 18.02 -5.82 -17.19
CA VAL A 335 18.83 -6.92 -17.72
C VAL A 335 18.09 -8.26 -17.59
N ALA A 336 17.40 -8.50 -16.47
CA ALA A 336 16.54 -9.67 -16.28
C ALA A 336 15.37 -9.73 -17.26
N LEU A 337 14.95 -8.60 -17.82
CA LEU A 337 13.93 -8.55 -18.88
C LEU A 337 14.43 -9.08 -20.22
N HIS A 338 15.70 -8.86 -20.52
CA HIS A 338 16.31 -9.22 -21.81
C HIS A 338 17.00 -10.59 -21.75
N ARG A 339 17.56 -10.96 -20.59
CA ARG A 339 18.32 -12.20 -20.40
C ARG A 339 17.65 -13.10 -19.36
N ARG A 340 17.12 -14.25 -19.80
CA ARG A 340 16.46 -15.24 -18.93
C ARG A 340 17.31 -15.68 -17.73
N GLY A 341 18.63 -15.72 -17.89
CA GLY A 341 19.60 -16.08 -16.86
C GLY A 341 19.81 -15.02 -15.78
N ALA A 342 19.49 -13.75 -16.06
CA ALA A 342 19.66 -12.65 -15.11
C ALA A 342 18.47 -12.48 -14.13
N PHE A 343 17.39 -13.24 -14.32
CA PHE A 343 16.21 -13.17 -13.46
C PHE A 343 16.49 -13.46 -11.99
N TRP A 344 17.16 -14.58 -11.70
CA TRP A 344 17.45 -14.96 -10.32
C TRP A 344 18.43 -13.98 -9.64
N PRO A 345 19.51 -13.53 -10.32
CA PRO A 345 20.33 -12.43 -9.80
C PRO A 345 19.55 -11.16 -9.48
N ALA A 346 18.67 -10.71 -10.39
CA ALA A 346 17.88 -9.49 -10.16
C ALA A 346 16.88 -9.65 -9.02
N MET A 347 16.18 -10.80 -8.96
CA MET A 347 15.29 -11.12 -7.85
C MET A 347 16.03 -11.15 -6.52
N GLY A 348 17.21 -11.78 -6.50
CA GLY A 348 18.08 -11.84 -5.32
C GLY A 348 18.52 -10.45 -4.88
N ALA A 349 18.94 -9.58 -5.81
CA ALA A 349 19.32 -8.21 -5.50
C ALA A 349 18.16 -7.38 -4.91
N LEU A 350 16.95 -7.50 -5.48
CA LEU A 350 15.77 -6.80 -4.98
C LEU A 350 15.39 -7.27 -3.58
N LEU A 351 15.32 -8.59 -3.36
CA LEU A 351 14.98 -9.15 -2.06
C LEU A 351 16.06 -8.83 -1.02
N LEU A 352 17.34 -8.96 -1.38
CA LEU A 352 18.46 -8.66 -0.47
C LEU A 352 18.44 -7.18 -0.08
N THR A 353 18.18 -6.26 -1.01
CA THR A 353 18.03 -4.83 -0.67
C THR A 353 16.80 -4.60 0.22
N ALA A 354 15.66 -5.22 -0.12
CA ALA A 354 14.44 -5.09 0.65
C ALA A 354 14.59 -5.54 2.11
N PHE A 355 15.33 -6.64 2.35
CA PHE A 355 15.53 -7.20 3.69
C PHE A 355 16.74 -6.61 4.42
N ALA A 356 17.75 -6.10 3.71
CA ALA A 356 18.94 -5.54 4.34
C ALA A 356 18.62 -4.32 5.22
N GLY A 357 17.74 -3.41 4.77
CA GLY A 357 17.35 -2.23 5.53
C GLY A 357 16.74 -2.58 6.91
N PRO A 358 15.63 -3.33 6.95
CA PRO A 358 15.02 -3.76 8.21
C PRO A 358 15.93 -4.63 9.08
N ALA A 359 16.72 -5.54 8.48
CA ALA A 359 17.64 -6.39 9.24
C ALA A 359 18.74 -5.58 9.93
N ILE A 360 19.28 -4.55 9.26
CA ILE A 360 20.25 -3.64 9.88
C ILE A 360 19.59 -2.87 11.02
N MET A 361 18.39 -2.32 10.82
CA MET A 361 17.65 -1.61 11.86
C MET A 361 17.39 -2.50 13.09
N ALA A 362 16.95 -3.74 12.87
CA ALA A 362 16.69 -4.71 13.93
C ALA A 362 17.98 -5.12 14.68
N LEU A 363 19.08 -5.34 13.96
CA LEU A 363 20.38 -5.65 14.56
C LEU A 363 20.95 -4.46 15.35
N THR A 364 20.69 -3.23 14.90
CA THR A 364 21.11 -2.03 15.63
C THR A 364 20.20 -1.68 16.82
N GLY A 365 18.92 -2.05 16.78
CA GLY A 365 17.96 -1.78 17.87
C GLY A 365 17.95 -2.83 18.98
N GLY A 366 18.38 -4.07 18.70
CA GLY A 366 18.29 -5.21 19.64
C GLY A 366 19.48 -5.36 20.59
N HIS A 367 20.47 -4.47 20.56
CA HIS A 367 21.50 -4.43 21.58
C HIS A 367 21.35 -3.13 22.38
N ASP A 368 21.12 -3.26 23.69
CA ASP A 368 21.46 -2.26 24.70
C ASP A 368 22.99 -2.05 24.68
N LEU A 369 23.52 -1.51 23.59
CA LEU A 369 24.96 -1.36 23.34
C LEU A 369 25.61 -0.31 24.26
N GLY A 370 24.94 0.13 25.33
CA GLY A 370 25.41 1.24 26.15
C GLY A 370 25.65 2.50 25.32
N LEU A 371 25.05 2.59 24.13
CA LEU A 371 25.03 3.81 23.37
C LEU A 371 24.29 4.81 24.25
N PRO A 372 24.91 5.95 24.60
CA PRO A 372 24.24 6.96 25.41
C PRO A 372 22.89 7.22 24.77
N GLY A 373 21.83 7.24 25.59
CA GLY A 373 20.42 7.32 25.19
C GLY A 373 20.01 8.61 24.45
N GLY A 374 20.88 9.12 23.60
CA GLY A 374 20.71 10.26 22.71
C GLY A 374 20.57 9.90 21.23
N TRP A 375 20.47 8.61 20.87
CA TRP A 375 20.07 8.17 19.53
C TRP A 375 18.54 8.07 19.36
N VAL A 376 17.79 8.15 20.47
CA VAL A 376 16.48 8.82 20.47
C VAL A 376 16.79 10.31 20.56
N LEU A 377 16.31 11.10 19.60
CA LEU A 377 16.22 12.58 19.60
C LEU A 377 16.49 13.24 20.96
N THR A 378 17.76 13.33 21.38
CA THR A 378 18.11 14.21 22.49
C THR A 378 18.33 15.56 21.86
N ARG A 379 17.38 16.43 22.17
CA ARG A 379 17.43 17.88 22.07
C ARG A 379 18.89 18.39 22.02
N PRO A 380 19.40 18.77 20.84
CA PRO A 380 20.55 19.65 20.76
C PRO A 380 20.09 21.02 21.23
N ASP A 381 20.88 21.67 22.07
CA ASP A 381 20.62 23.04 22.54
C ASP A 381 20.70 24.10 21.42
N ASP A 382 20.82 23.69 20.16
CA ASP A 382 20.93 24.55 19.00
C ASP A 382 19.82 24.23 17.97
N LEU A 383 18.69 24.92 18.14
CA LEU A 383 17.46 24.78 17.35
C LEU A 383 17.68 25.04 15.85
N TYR A 384 18.74 25.78 15.48
CA TYR A 384 19.02 26.18 14.10
C TYR A 384 19.72 25.09 13.26
N GLY A 385 20.48 24.18 13.87
CA GLY A 385 21.14 23.07 13.15
C GLY A 385 20.20 21.89 12.83
N MET A 386 19.13 21.73 13.63
CA MET A 386 18.13 20.69 13.44
C MET A 386 17.26 20.95 12.21
N ILE A 387 16.86 22.21 11.99
CA ILE A 387 16.03 22.58 10.85
C ILE A 387 16.78 22.34 9.53
N THR A 388 18.10 22.57 9.44
CA THR A 388 18.84 22.35 8.18
C THR A 388 19.14 20.88 7.86
N THR A 389 19.09 19.99 8.85
CA THR A 389 19.41 18.56 8.67
C THR A 389 18.14 17.73 8.47
N PHE A 390 17.01 18.14 9.05
CA PHE A 390 15.69 17.51 8.88
C PHE A 390 14.80 18.16 7.80
N SER A 391 15.15 19.35 7.27
CA SER A 391 14.43 19.98 6.15
C SER A 391 14.79 19.43 4.77
N ARG A 392 15.61 18.38 4.69
CA ARG A 392 15.83 17.67 3.42
C ARG A 392 14.86 16.49 3.38
N PRO A 393 14.02 16.37 2.34
CA PRO A 393 13.06 15.28 2.23
C PRO A 393 13.83 13.97 2.09
N THR A 394 14.10 13.30 3.20
CA THR A 394 14.72 11.99 3.21
C THR A 394 13.61 10.97 3.08
N VAL A 395 13.47 10.45 1.86
CA VAL A 395 12.66 9.25 1.61
C VAL A 395 13.05 8.21 2.66
N SER A 396 12.08 7.62 3.35
CA SER A 396 12.38 6.61 4.39
C SER A 396 13.08 5.39 3.75
N PRO A 397 14.05 4.73 4.40
CA PRO A 397 14.62 3.46 3.92
C PRO A 397 13.54 2.41 3.58
N LEU A 398 12.38 2.50 4.23
CA LEU A 398 11.22 1.64 4.01
C LEU A 398 10.61 1.78 2.61
N TRP A 399 10.68 2.97 2.03
CA TRP A 399 10.22 3.21 0.65
C TRP A 399 11.06 2.44 -0.37
N VAL A 400 12.38 2.33 -0.15
CA VAL A 400 13.24 1.49 -1.01
C VAL A 400 12.89 0.02 -0.87
N THR A 401 12.61 -0.43 0.36
CA THR A 401 12.13 -1.80 0.60
C THR A 401 10.82 -2.08 -0.15
N ALA A 402 9.83 -1.20 -0.02
CA ALA A 402 8.56 -1.32 -0.74
C ALA A 402 8.76 -1.32 -2.26
N ALA A 403 9.54 -0.38 -2.79
CA ALA A 403 9.85 -0.28 -4.22
C ALA A 403 10.54 -1.56 -4.74
N CYS A 404 11.46 -2.13 -3.98
CA CYS A 404 12.13 -3.37 -4.32
C CYS A 404 11.17 -4.57 -4.35
N LEU A 405 10.26 -4.68 -3.38
CA LEU A 405 9.28 -5.76 -3.30
C LEU A 405 8.22 -5.68 -4.39
N VAL A 406 7.68 -4.49 -4.66
CA VAL A 406 6.74 -4.26 -5.76
C VAL A 406 7.41 -4.63 -7.10
N SER A 407 8.65 -4.21 -7.29
CA SER A 407 9.40 -4.52 -8.51
C SER A 407 9.74 -6.00 -8.65
N ALA A 408 10.03 -6.68 -7.53
CA ALA A 408 10.20 -8.13 -7.48
C ALA A 408 8.90 -8.85 -7.87
N ALA A 409 7.75 -8.43 -7.32
CA ALA A 409 6.44 -8.99 -7.63
C ALA A 409 6.10 -8.81 -9.12
N LEU A 410 6.32 -7.62 -9.68
CA LEU A 410 6.10 -7.33 -11.10
C LEU A 410 7.03 -8.14 -12.00
N LEU A 411 8.32 -8.24 -11.64
CA LEU A 411 9.30 -9.03 -12.38
C LEU A 411 8.92 -10.52 -12.38
N TRP A 412 8.52 -11.06 -11.22
CA TRP A 412 8.03 -12.43 -11.06
C TRP A 412 6.78 -12.68 -11.92
N TRP A 413 5.81 -11.77 -11.86
CA TRP A 413 4.56 -11.86 -12.60
C TRP A 413 4.80 -11.89 -14.13
N SER A 414 5.73 -11.07 -14.62
CA SER A 414 6.10 -11.03 -16.04
C SER A 414 6.66 -12.37 -16.53
N ARG A 415 7.46 -13.06 -15.70
CA ARG A 415 8.06 -14.36 -16.01
C ARG A 415 7.02 -15.48 -15.98
N ALA A 416 6.15 -15.47 -14.97
CA ALA A 416 5.10 -16.49 -14.84
C ALA A 416 4.10 -16.43 -16.01
N SER A 417 3.84 -15.24 -16.54
CA SER A 417 2.96 -15.04 -17.70
C SER A 417 3.55 -15.56 -19.02
N GLY A 418 4.87 -15.75 -19.10
CA GLY A 418 5.57 -16.23 -20.31
C GLY A 418 5.73 -17.74 -20.41
N ARG A 419 5.34 -18.54 -19.40
CA ARG A 419 5.57 -20.00 -19.34
C ARG A 419 4.33 -20.86 -19.63
N LEU A 420 3.20 -20.28 -20.04
CA LEU A 420 2.03 -21.08 -20.39
C LEU A 420 2.36 -21.94 -21.62
N PRO A 421 2.24 -23.27 -21.55
CA PRO A 421 2.57 -24.15 -22.65
C PRO A 421 1.73 -23.78 -23.86
N GLY A 422 2.40 -23.44 -24.97
CA GLY A 422 1.72 -23.42 -26.26
C GLY A 422 1.16 -24.81 -26.48
N LYS A 423 -0.17 -24.92 -26.60
CA LYS A 423 -0.80 -26.16 -27.03
C LYS A 423 -0.24 -26.47 -28.41
N GLY A 424 0.63 -27.49 -28.49
CA GLY A 424 1.05 -28.12 -29.73
C GLY A 424 -0.06 -29.00 -30.27
#